data_AF-A0A433I4V2-F1
#
_entry.id   AF-A0A433I4V2-F1
#
_cell.length_a   1.000
_cell.length_b   1.000
_cell.length_c   1.000
_cell.angle_alpha   90.00
_cell.angle_beta   90.00
_cell.angle_gamma   90.00
#
_symmetry.space_group_name_H-M   'P 1'
#
loop_
_entity.id
_entity.type
_entity.pdbx_description
1 polymer ?
#
loop_
_entity_poly.entity_id
_entity_poly.type
_entity_poly.pdbx_seq_one_letter_code
_entity_poly.pdbx_strand_id
1 'polypeptide(L)'
;PASKTVALLCSNHPSYIWYADDPATYDGNEQTADEAGLKVMGQDLSAAGWQAGMGQKPAGDPNVLLKACMNTWQVTRKEQTCELFYTSVRNLTPEQANAKCATPVIKAQLTQLKTAAPIPTLAAPAL
;
A
#
# COMPACT_ATOMS: atom_id res chain seq x y z
N PRO A 1 -33.20 4.31 21.36
CA PRO A 1 -32.33 3.74 20.31
C PRO A 1 -30.86 3.69 20.76
N ALA A 2 -30.33 2.48 20.99
CA ALA A 2 -28.91 2.32 21.31
C ALA A 2 -28.06 2.77 20.11
N SER A 3 -27.12 3.69 20.34
CA SER A 3 -26.17 4.12 19.31
C SER A 3 -25.48 2.91 18.69
N LYS A 4 -25.63 2.73 17.37
CA LYS A 4 -24.88 1.71 16.64
C LYS A 4 -23.46 2.23 16.45
N THR A 5 -22.49 1.58 17.09
CA THR A 5 -21.07 1.83 16.85
C THR A 5 -20.69 1.23 15.49
N VAL A 6 -20.12 2.04 14.62
CA VAL A 6 -19.62 1.61 13.31
C VAL A 6 -18.10 1.70 13.34
N ALA A 7 -17.42 0.62 12.95
CA ALA A 7 -15.97 0.63 12.80
C ALA A 7 -15.60 1.45 11.55
N LEU A 8 -14.61 2.34 11.69
CA LEU A 8 -14.10 3.16 10.59
C LEU A 8 -12.60 2.92 10.44
N LEU A 9 -12.14 2.80 9.20
CA LEU A 9 -10.73 2.79 8.84
C LEU A 9 -10.46 3.91 7.86
N CYS A 10 -9.67 4.91 8.26
CA CYS A 10 -9.19 5.94 7.35
C CYS A 10 -8.13 5.34 6.43
N SER A 11 -8.30 5.52 5.13
CA SER A 11 -7.35 5.08 4.09
C SER A 11 -6.62 6.31 3.54
N ASN A 12 -5.54 6.08 2.80
CA ASN A 12 -4.92 7.16 2.04
C ASN A 12 -5.93 7.70 1.01
N HIS A 13 -5.78 8.97 0.63
CA HIS A 13 -6.52 9.49 -0.51
C HIS A 13 -6.11 8.70 -1.76
N PRO A 14 -7.03 8.31 -2.68
CA PRO A 14 -6.67 7.44 -3.82
C PRO A 14 -5.53 7.99 -4.67
N SER A 15 -5.42 9.32 -4.81
CA SER A 15 -4.34 9.94 -5.56
C SER A 15 -3.00 10.05 -4.84
N TYR A 16 -2.96 9.75 -3.53
CA TYR A 16 -1.75 9.91 -2.71
C TYR A 16 -0.60 9.02 -3.20
N ILE A 17 -0.88 7.86 -3.80
CA ILE A 17 0.16 6.95 -4.29
C ILE A 17 1.05 7.58 -5.37
N TRP A 18 0.50 8.40 -6.28
CA TRP A 18 1.30 9.07 -7.31
C TRP A 18 2.15 10.21 -6.74
N TYR A 19 1.71 10.80 -5.62
CA TYR A 19 2.53 11.76 -4.89
C TYR A 19 3.66 11.05 -4.13
N ALA A 20 3.33 10.00 -3.39
CA ALA A 20 4.29 9.23 -2.61
C ALA A 20 5.30 8.46 -3.49
N ASP A 21 4.99 8.22 -4.76
CA ASP A 21 5.88 7.55 -5.72
C ASP A 21 6.59 8.53 -6.68
N ASP A 22 6.43 9.84 -6.49
CA ASP A 22 7.12 10.83 -7.32
C ASP A 22 8.58 11.01 -6.86
N PRO A 23 9.60 10.67 -7.68
CA PRO A 23 10.99 10.88 -7.32
C PRO A 23 11.33 12.34 -7.00
N ALA A 24 10.60 13.31 -7.55
CA ALA A 24 10.80 14.73 -7.24
C ALA A 24 10.54 15.06 -5.76
N THR A 25 9.73 14.24 -5.06
CA THR A 25 9.48 14.38 -3.62
C THR A 25 10.55 13.74 -2.75
N TYR A 26 11.58 13.13 -3.36
CA TYR A 26 12.72 12.47 -2.72
C TYR A 26 14.05 12.86 -3.39
N ASP A 27 14.21 14.13 -3.77
CA ASP A 27 15.44 14.66 -4.39
C ASP A 27 15.88 13.93 -5.67
N GLY A 28 14.92 13.38 -6.42
CA GLY A 28 15.16 12.59 -7.63
C GLY A 28 15.47 11.12 -7.38
N ASN A 29 15.38 10.63 -6.13
CA ASN A 29 15.68 9.25 -5.79
C ASN A 29 14.51 8.30 -6.09
N GLU A 30 14.53 7.69 -7.27
CA GLU A 30 13.52 6.70 -7.71
C GLU A 30 13.42 5.51 -6.74
N GLN A 31 14.53 5.04 -6.16
CA GLN A 31 14.49 3.88 -5.25
C GLN A 31 13.73 4.20 -3.96
N THR A 32 13.88 5.42 -3.43
CA THR A 32 13.14 5.87 -2.24
C THR A 32 11.67 6.10 -2.58
N ALA A 33 11.38 6.64 -3.77
CA ALA A 33 10.02 6.79 -4.27
C ALA A 33 9.33 5.43 -4.45
N ASP A 34 9.99 4.46 -5.09
CA ASP A 34 9.51 3.08 -5.22
C ASP A 34 9.24 2.45 -3.84
N GLU A 35 10.10 2.69 -2.84
CA GLU A 35 9.90 2.19 -1.48
C GLU A 35 8.63 2.76 -0.85
N ALA A 36 8.41 4.07 -0.99
CA ALA A 36 7.23 4.75 -0.49
C ALA A 36 5.96 4.28 -1.22
N GLY A 37 5.99 4.21 -2.56
CA GLY A 37 4.92 3.72 -3.40
C GLY A 37 4.52 2.28 -3.07
N LEU A 38 5.49 1.37 -2.89
CA LEU A 38 5.24 -0.02 -2.49
C LEU A 38 4.56 -0.12 -1.12
N LYS A 39 4.99 0.69 -0.15
CA LYS A 39 4.37 0.73 1.18
C LYS A 39 2.95 1.30 1.13
N VAL A 40 2.71 2.36 0.36
CA VAL A 40 1.37 2.93 0.15
C VAL A 40 0.44 1.93 -0.52
N MET A 41 0.89 1.25 -1.60
CA MET A 41 0.11 0.18 -2.25
C MET A 41 -0.28 -0.93 -1.25
N GLY A 42 0.66 -1.36 -0.40
CA GLY A 42 0.39 -2.35 0.64
C GLY A 42 -0.62 -1.88 1.69
N GLN A 43 -0.64 -0.60 2.04
CA GLN A 43 -1.65 0.00 2.94
C GLN A 43 -3.02 0.06 2.26
N ASP A 44 -3.08 0.51 1.01
CA ASP A 44 -4.33 0.71 0.26
C ASP A 44 -5.02 -0.62 -0.03
N LEU A 45 -4.27 -1.66 -0.44
CA LEU A 45 -4.79 -3.02 -0.61
C LEU A 45 -5.30 -3.61 0.72
N SER A 46 -4.61 -3.31 1.83
CA SER A 46 -5.05 -3.76 3.16
C SER A 46 -6.34 -3.08 3.58
N ALA A 47 -6.47 -1.78 3.33
CA ALA A 47 -7.67 -1.02 3.64
C ALA A 47 -8.84 -1.43 2.74
N ALA A 48 -8.62 -1.62 1.44
CA ALA A 48 -9.64 -2.12 0.51
C ALA A 48 -10.13 -3.53 0.91
N GLY A 49 -9.22 -4.43 1.26
CA GLY A 49 -9.56 -5.75 1.78
C GLY A 49 -10.38 -5.69 3.07
N TRP A 50 -10.02 -4.77 3.97
CA TRP A 50 -10.75 -4.53 5.21
C TRP A 50 -12.17 -4.00 4.95
N GLN A 51 -12.31 -3.01 4.07
CA GLN A 51 -13.61 -2.42 3.72
C GLN A 51 -14.53 -3.47 3.09
N ALA A 52 -14.01 -4.29 2.17
CA ALA A 52 -14.76 -5.39 1.58
C ALA A 52 -15.19 -6.43 2.63
N GLY A 53 -14.29 -6.81 3.54
CA GLY A 53 -14.59 -7.80 4.58
C GLY A 53 -15.60 -7.28 5.62
N MET A 54 -15.50 -6.03 6.05
CA MET A 54 -16.47 -5.42 6.96
C MET A 54 -17.83 -5.23 6.30
N GLY A 55 -17.88 -4.94 5.00
CA GLY A 55 -19.12 -4.89 4.24
C GLY A 55 -19.82 -6.26 4.17
N GLN A 56 -19.06 -7.35 4.04
CA GLN A 56 -19.61 -8.70 4.02
C GLN A 56 -20.00 -9.24 5.40
N LYS A 57 -19.24 -8.91 6.44
CA LYS A 57 -19.43 -9.40 7.82
C LYS A 57 -19.36 -8.25 8.83
N PRO A 58 -20.39 -7.39 8.90
CA PRO A 58 -20.35 -6.19 9.75
C PRO A 58 -20.33 -6.48 11.26
N ALA A 59 -20.71 -7.69 11.68
CA ALA A 59 -20.64 -8.14 13.07
C ALA A 59 -19.27 -8.76 13.47
N GLY A 60 -18.34 -8.88 12.52
CA GLY A 60 -17.00 -9.41 12.78
C GLY A 60 -16.12 -8.44 13.57
N ASP A 61 -15.02 -8.94 14.14
CA ASP A 61 -14.02 -8.10 14.81
C ASP A 61 -13.20 -7.31 13.76
N PRO A 62 -13.31 -5.97 13.74
CA PRO A 62 -12.61 -5.14 12.76
C PRO A 62 -11.09 -5.17 12.91
N ASN A 63 -10.55 -5.38 14.11
CA ASN A 63 -9.11 -5.43 14.35
C ASN A 63 -8.51 -6.75 13.89
N VAL A 64 -9.23 -7.85 14.10
CA VAL A 64 -8.81 -9.17 13.59
C VAL A 64 -8.80 -9.15 12.07
N LEU A 65 -9.84 -8.60 11.44
CA LEU A 65 -9.90 -8.47 9.98
C LEU A 65 -8.78 -7.56 9.45
N LEU A 66 -8.51 -6.43 10.10
CA LEU A 66 -7.44 -5.51 9.67
C LEU A 66 -6.08 -6.21 9.68
N LYS A 67 -5.76 -6.93 10.77
CA LYS A 67 -4.53 -7.72 10.86
C LYS A 67 -4.46 -8.80 9.78
N ALA A 68 -5.58 -9.45 9.45
CA ALA A 68 -5.63 -10.44 8.38
C ALA A 68 -5.37 -9.84 7.00
N CYS A 69 -5.96 -8.69 6.68
CA CYS A 69 -5.74 -7.97 5.43
C CYS A 69 -4.29 -7.47 5.32
N MET A 70 -3.73 -6.88 6.38
CA MET A 70 -2.33 -6.49 6.44
C MET A 70 -1.38 -7.68 6.24
N ASN A 71 -1.65 -8.82 6.89
CA ASN A 71 -0.85 -10.03 6.69
C ASN A 71 -0.94 -10.53 5.25
N THR A 72 -2.13 -10.50 4.66
CA THR A 72 -2.35 -10.95 3.29
C THR A 72 -1.52 -10.11 2.32
N TRP A 73 -1.65 -8.79 2.34
CA TRP A 73 -1.05 -7.93 1.30
C TRP A 73 0.39 -7.51 1.59
N GLN A 74 0.78 -7.40 2.86
CA GLN A 74 2.11 -6.91 3.24
C GLN A 74 3.08 -8.05 3.63
N VAL A 75 2.61 -9.31 3.68
CA VAL A 75 3.47 -10.48 3.98
C VAL A 75 3.26 -11.61 2.98
N THR A 76 2.06 -12.19 2.94
CA THR A 76 1.80 -13.42 2.17
C THR A 76 1.81 -13.16 0.67
N ARG A 77 1.22 -12.04 0.23
CA ARG A 77 1.09 -11.65 -1.18
C ARG A 77 1.94 -10.43 -1.54
N LYS A 78 3.06 -10.22 -0.82
CA LYS A 78 3.97 -9.08 -1.06
C LYS A 78 4.48 -8.99 -2.51
N GLU A 79 4.64 -10.12 -3.19
CA GLU A 79 5.02 -10.17 -4.61
C GLU A 79 3.90 -9.66 -5.51
N GLN A 80 2.64 -10.02 -5.22
CA GLN A 80 1.48 -9.49 -5.94
C GLN A 80 1.30 -7.98 -5.67
N THR A 81 1.53 -7.52 -4.44
CA THR A 81 1.55 -6.08 -4.10
C THR A 81 2.59 -5.34 -4.94
N CYS A 82 3.77 -5.93 -5.12
CA CYS A 82 4.82 -5.38 -5.96
C CYS A 82 4.42 -5.30 -7.44
N GLU A 83 3.88 -6.39 -7.99
CA GLU A 83 3.42 -6.45 -9.38
C GLU A 83 2.34 -5.41 -9.65
N LEU A 84 1.34 -5.31 -8.75
CA LEU A 84 0.25 -4.32 -8.86
C LEU A 84 0.78 -2.88 -8.82
N PHE A 85 1.75 -2.59 -7.97
CA PHE A 85 2.40 -1.28 -7.92
C PHE A 85 3.08 -0.95 -9.25
N TYR A 86 3.97 -1.80 -9.74
CA TYR A 86 4.73 -1.49 -10.94
C TYR A 86 3.88 -1.45 -12.22
N THR A 87 2.83 -2.26 -12.29
CA THR A 87 1.89 -2.24 -13.43
C THR A 87 0.96 -1.03 -13.40
N SER A 88 0.42 -0.68 -12.22
CA SER A 88 -0.62 0.35 -12.11
C SER A 88 -0.08 1.76 -11.91
N VAL A 89 1.09 1.90 -11.28
CA VAL A 89 1.67 3.20 -10.92
C VAL A 89 2.82 3.55 -11.85
N ARG A 90 3.73 2.59 -12.11
CA ARG A 90 4.89 2.78 -12.99
C ARG A 90 4.63 2.38 -14.46
N ASN A 91 3.43 1.90 -14.79
CA ASN A 91 3.02 1.49 -16.15
C ASN A 91 3.94 0.45 -16.81
N LEU A 92 4.58 -0.42 -16.02
CA LEU A 92 5.36 -1.54 -16.53
C LEU A 92 4.43 -2.65 -17.05
N THR A 93 4.90 -3.44 -18.02
CA THR A 93 4.20 -4.69 -18.36
C THR A 93 4.30 -5.69 -17.19
N PRO A 94 3.41 -6.69 -17.09
CA PRO A 94 3.52 -7.73 -16.07
C PRO A 94 4.89 -8.41 -16.04
N GLU A 95 5.49 -8.66 -17.21
CA GLU A 95 6.83 -9.28 -17.30
C GLU A 95 7.92 -8.37 -16.73
N GLN A 96 7.86 -7.07 -17.07
CA GLN A 96 8.80 -6.07 -16.55
C GLN A 96 8.64 -5.86 -15.04
N ALA A 97 7.40 -5.80 -14.55
CA ALA A 97 7.09 -5.70 -13.13
C ALA A 97 7.64 -6.91 -12.37
N ASN A 98 7.37 -8.13 -12.84
CA ASN A 98 7.88 -9.36 -12.23
C ASN A 98 9.43 -9.40 -12.21
N ALA A 99 10.08 -8.99 -13.31
CA ALA A 99 11.53 -8.89 -13.35
C ALA A 99 12.08 -7.87 -12.34
N LYS A 100 11.46 -6.68 -12.22
CA LYS A 100 11.84 -5.65 -11.24
C LYS A 100 11.60 -6.13 -9.80
N CYS A 101 10.47 -6.76 -9.52
CA CYS A 101 10.13 -7.35 -8.22
C CYS A 101 11.08 -8.50 -7.81
N ALA A 102 11.69 -9.19 -8.77
CA ALA A 102 12.66 -10.25 -8.51
C ALA A 102 14.04 -9.75 -8.09
N THR A 103 14.34 -8.44 -8.27
CA THR A 103 15.65 -7.86 -7.94
C THR A 103 15.93 -7.89 -6.43
N PRO A 104 17.21 -8.00 -6.01
CA PRO A 104 17.56 -8.03 -4.59
C PRO A 104 17.11 -6.78 -3.80
N VAL A 105 17.20 -5.61 -4.44
CA VAL A 105 16.81 -4.32 -3.84
C VAL A 105 15.31 -4.31 -3.51
N ILE A 106 14.48 -4.65 -4.48
CA ILE A 106 13.03 -4.68 -4.26
C ILE A 106 12.65 -5.80 -3.30
N LYS A 107 13.25 -6.99 -3.40
CA LYS A 107 13.01 -8.06 -2.43
C LYS A 107 13.30 -7.63 -0.99
N ALA A 108 14.34 -6.85 -0.75
CA ALA A 108 14.62 -6.29 0.57
C ALA A 108 13.50 -5.35 1.03
N GLN A 109 13.07 -4.41 0.17
CA GLN A 109 11.94 -3.51 0.47
C GLN A 109 10.63 -4.27 0.75
N LEU A 110 10.34 -5.35 0.02
CA LEU A 110 9.14 -6.17 0.22
C LEU A 110 9.09 -6.86 1.59
N THR A 111 10.23 -7.05 2.26
CA THR A 111 10.23 -7.55 3.65
C THR A 111 9.79 -6.50 4.67
N GLN A 112 9.76 -5.24 4.27
CA GLN A 112 9.51 -4.09 5.14
C GLN A 112 8.20 -3.36 4.82
N LEU A 113 7.28 -3.94 4.05
CA LEU A 113 6.01 -3.29 3.66
C LEU A 113 5.13 -2.85 4.85
N LYS A 114 5.30 -3.48 6.02
CA LYS A 114 4.58 -3.13 7.26
C LYS A 114 5.13 -1.92 7.98
N THR A 115 6.33 -1.45 7.61
CA THR A 115 6.97 -0.30 8.26
C THR A 115 6.43 1.00 7.67
N ALA A 116 6.70 2.11 8.37
CA ALA A 116 6.30 3.42 7.88
C ALA A 116 6.95 3.74 6.53
N ALA A 117 6.19 4.41 5.66
CA ALA A 117 6.73 4.94 4.40
C ALA A 117 7.82 5.98 4.67
N PRO A 118 8.84 6.08 3.79
CA PRO A 118 9.77 7.20 3.80
C PRO A 118 9.04 8.55 3.83
N ILE A 119 9.53 9.46 4.66
CA ILE A 119 8.97 10.80 4.76
C ILE A 119 9.42 11.59 3.52
N PRO A 120 8.50 12.14 2.71
CA PRO A 120 8.85 12.96 1.54
C PRO A 120 9.52 14.27 1.97
N THR A 121 10.45 14.77 1.15
CA THR A 121 11.14 16.06 1.39
C THR A 121 10.24 17.24 1.06
N LEU A 122 9.28 17.04 0.16
CA LEU A 122 8.21 17.97 -0.14
C LEU A 122 6.96 17.63 0.67
N ALA A 123 6.12 18.64 0.93
CA ALA A 123 4.81 18.42 1.52
C ALA A 123 3.81 17.97 0.44
N ALA A 124 2.93 17.03 0.80
CA ALA A 124 1.84 16.63 -0.08
C ALA A 124 0.97 17.83 -0.45
N PRO A 125 0.48 17.92 -1.70
CA PRO A 125 -0.50 18.94 -2.08
C PRO A 125 -1.69 18.89 -1.13
N ALA A 126 -2.23 20.06 -0.77
CA ALA A 126 -3.52 20.11 -0.12
C ALA A 126 -4.58 19.58 -1.11
N LEU A 127 -5.27 18.52 -0.71
CA LEU A 127 -6.34 17.86 -1.47
C LEU A 127 -7.71 18.38 -1.03
#